data_AF-A0A645E6H6-F1
#
_entry.id   AF-A0A645E6H6-F1
#
_cell.length_a   1.000
_cell.length_b   1.000
_cell.length_c   1.000
_cell.angle_alpha   90.00
_cell.angle_beta   90.00
_cell.angle_gamma   90.00
#
_symmetry.space_group_name_H-M   'P 1'
#
loop_
_entity.id
_entity.type
_entity.pdbx_description
1 polymer ?
#
loop_
_entity_poly.entity_id
_entity_poly.type
_entity_poly.pdbx_seq_one_letter_code
_entity_poly.pdbx_strand_id
1 'polypeptide(L)'
;MGWIGIMSWVIVMIGNTNSVQGVVQIGLTGKDDKSAKWGYIIGAMLMVPVGFICALLGVASKALLPDAVAAEALPRILMSIPPVLGGITLSGLWAADMGTGCSMIIGLSTTVSSDIIYKLPAGKNLESKKAVVNKVIVLLSSIVTYLIATQMGAILGAMQKALSLAIGTSFIVIGALLAPKFTSKKAGFWTILASIIAIVLWNSVPSLAGIFKSVGIFMVVVCGIVFIVISAIDKDKIKA
;
A
#
# COMPACT_ATOMS: atom_id res chain seq x y z
N MET A 1 0.99 -20.42 -4.67
CA MET A 1 1.90 -19.57 -3.88
C MET A 1 2.51 -20.43 -2.79
N GLY A 2 3.84 -20.57 -2.74
CA GLY A 2 4.51 -21.29 -1.64
C GLY A 2 4.71 -20.42 -0.40
N TRP A 3 5.28 -20.98 0.68
CA TRP A 3 5.58 -20.27 1.94
C TRP A 3 6.29 -18.92 1.78
N ILE A 4 7.18 -18.81 0.79
CA ILE A 4 7.91 -17.58 0.46
C ILE A 4 6.98 -16.45 -0.01
N GLY A 5 5.91 -16.79 -0.73
CA GLY A 5 4.90 -15.82 -1.15
C GLY A 5 4.16 -15.24 0.05
N ILE A 6 3.75 -16.10 0.99
CA ILE A 6 3.06 -15.69 2.22
C ILE A 6 3.97 -14.77 3.05
N MET A 7 5.20 -15.19 3.31
CA MET A 7 6.18 -14.38 4.03
C MET A 7 6.42 -13.03 3.35
N SER A 8 6.53 -13.01 2.01
CA SER A 8 6.70 -11.75 1.31
C SER A 8 5.50 -10.82 1.45
N TRP A 9 4.27 -11.34 1.44
CA TRP A 9 3.08 -10.53 1.65
C TRP A 9 3.03 -9.95 3.06
N VAL A 10 3.39 -10.73 4.07
CA VAL A 10 3.51 -10.25 5.45
C VAL A 10 4.51 -9.11 5.54
N ILE A 11 5.70 -9.27 4.95
CA ILE A 11 6.74 -8.23 4.99
C ILE A 11 6.28 -6.96 4.27
N VAL A 12 5.71 -7.09 3.07
CA VAL A 12 5.19 -5.95 2.30
C VAL A 12 4.10 -5.22 3.10
N MET A 13 3.18 -5.97 3.73
CA MET A 13 2.10 -5.39 4.52
C MET A 13 2.62 -4.65 5.76
N ILE A 14 3.52 -5.26 6.55
CA ILE A 14 4.14 -4.59 7.71
C ILE A 14 4.81 -3.29 7.28
N GLY A 15 5.54 -3.30 6.16
CA GLY A 15 6.11 -2.07 5.60
C GLY A 15 5.02 -1.03 5.34
N ASN A 16 4.00 -1.38 4.55
CA ASN A 16 2.95 -0.45 4.14
C ASN A 16 2.14 0.12 5.30
N THR A 17 1.80 -0.68 6.31
CA THR A 17 0.94 -0.24 7.44
C THR A 17 1.54 0.96 8.20
N ASN A 18 2.87 1.08 8.25
CA ASN A 18 3.54 2.16 8.98
C ASN A 18 3.66 3.48 8.19
N SER A 19 3.61 3.43 6.85
CA SER A 19 3.86 4.59 5.99
C SER A 19 2.63 5.05 5.19
N VAL A 20 1.64 4.18 5.01
CA VAL A 20 0.42 4.51 4.29
C VAL A 20 -0.39 5.54 5.06
N GLN A 21 -0.60 6.69 4.41
CA GLN A 21 -1.30 7.84 4.98
C GLN A 21 -2.68 7.46 5.53
N GLY A 22 -3.45 6.63 4.81
CA GLY A 22 -4.78 6.21 5.26
C GLY A 22 -4.77 5.46 6.59
N VAL A 23 -3.76 4.64 6.84
CA VAL A 23 -3.63 3.89 8.10
C VAL A 23 -3.16 4.80 9.23
N VAL A 24 -2.16 5.63 8.97
CA VAL A 24 -1.61 6.57 9.97
C VAL A 24 -2.66 7.61 10.37
N GLN A 25 -3.45 8.10 9.42
CA GLN A 25 -4.48 9.11 9.66
C GLN A 25 -5.59 8.58 10.58
N ILE A 26 -5.97 7.31 10.48
CA ILE A 26 -6.95 6.69 11.39
C ILE A 26 -6.49 6.81 12.85
N GLY A 27 -5.21 6.52 13.13
CA GLY A 27 -4.63 6.68 14.46
C GLY A 27 -4.62 8.14 14.93
N LEU A 28 -4.25 9.06 14.03
CA LEU A 28 -4.22 10.50 14.32
C LEU A 28 -5.61 11.11 14.55
N THR A 29 -6.67 10.48 14.05
CA THR A 29 -8.06 10.86 14.33
C THR A 29 -8.62 10.27 15.62
N GLY A 30 -7.84 9.47 16.35
CA GLY A 30 -8.21 8.96 17.65
C GLY A 30 -8.39 10.07 18.68
N LYS A 31 -9.33 9.87 19.62
CA LYS A 31 -9.59 10.83 20.70
C LYS A 31 -8.39 11.00 21.65
N ASP A 32 -7.66 9.90 21.87
CA ASP A 32 -6.53 9.78 22.77
C ASP A 32 -5.65 8.58 22.35
N ASP A 33 -4.41 8.54 22.81
CA ASP A 33 -3.44 7.50 22.44
C ASP A 33 -3.93 6.09 22.80
N LYS A 34 -4.67 5.94 23.90
CA LYS A 34 -5.20 4.65 24.34
C LYS A 34 -6.31 4.18 23.40
N SER A 35 -7.21 5.09 22.99
CA SER A 35 -8.23 4.83 21.98
C SER A 35 -7.62 4.46 20.63
N ALA A 36 -6.58 5.16 20.18
CA ALA A 36 -5.87 4.84 18.94
C ALA A 36 -5.21 3.44 18.99
N LYS A 37 -4.49 3.14 20.09
CA LYS A 37 -3.86 1.84 20.31
C LYS A 37 -4.88 0.69 20.30
N TRP A 38 -5.97 0.83 21.05
CA TRP A 38 -7.02 -0.19 21.08
C TRP A 38 -7.74 -0.31 19.74
N GLY A 39 -7.94 0.79 19.02
CA GLY A 39 -8.48 0.78 17.66
C GLY A 39 -7.64 -0.08 16.71
N TYR A 40 -6.31 0.08 16.72
CA TYR A 40 -5.42 -0.77 15.91
C TYR A 40 -5.43 -2.24 16.34
N ILE A 41 -5.42 -2.52 17.65
CA ILE A 41 -5.43 -3.90 18.16
C ILE A 41 -6.73 -4.61 17.79
N ILE A 42 -7.88 -3.96 18.00
CA ILE A 42 -9.19 -4.51 17.65
C ILE A 42 -9.28 -4.70 16.13
N GLY A 43 -8.82 -3.72 15.35
CA GLY A 43 -8.75 -3.84 13.89
C GLY A 43 -7.93 -5.06 13.45
N ALA A 44 -6.73 -5.24 14.01
CA ALA A 44 -5.88 -6.40 13.71
C ALA A 44 -6.55 -7.73 14.10
N MET A 45 -7.22 -7.79 15.25
CA MET A 45 -7.95 -8.99 15.67
C MET A 45 -9.12 -9.32 14.73
N LEU A 46 -9.84 -8.32 14.22
CA LEU A 46 -10.93 -8.50 13.27
C LEU A 46 -10.45 -8.91 11.87
N MET A 47 -9.25 -8.49 11.47
CA MET A 47 -8.67 -8.88 10.17
C MET A 47 -8.36 -10.38 10.08
N VAL A 48 -8.02 -11.05 11.18
CA VAL A 48 -7.67 -12.48 11.19
C VAL A 48 -8.85 -13.38 10.73
N PRO A 49 -10.04 -13.35 11.37
CA PRO A 49 -11.16 -14.19 10.96
C PRO A 49 -11.67 -13.81 9.56
N VAL A 50 -11.74 -12.52 9.24
CA VAL A 50 -12.19 -12.05 7.92
C VAL A 50 -11.22 -12.52 6.83
N GLY A 51 -9.92 -12.37 7.05
CA GLY A 51 -8.89 -12.84 6.12
C GLY A 51 -8.93 -14.36 5.91
N PHE A 52 -9.19 -15.13 6.97
CA PHE A 52 -9.35 -16.58 6.87
C PHE A 52 -10.57 -16.98 6.02
N ILE A 53 -11.72 -16.31 6.25
CA ILE A 53 -12.93 -16.54 5.45
C ILE A 53 -12.66 -16.20 3.97
N CYS A 54 -12.02 -15.07 3.69
CA CYS A 54 -11.65 -14.68 2.32
C CYS A 54 -10.72 -15.70 1.65
N ALA A 55 -9.73 -16.22 2.38
CA ALA A 55 -8.83 -17.25 1.88
C ALA A 55 -9.57 -18.56 1.57
N LEU A 56 -10.46 -18.99 2.47
CA LEU A 56 -11.28 -20.19 2.27
C LEU A 56 -12.21 -20.04 1.07
N LEU A 57 -12.84 -18.87 0.90
CA LEU A 57 -13.64 -18.55 -0.28
C LEU A 57 -12.79 -18.60 -1.56
N GLY A 58 -11.55 -18.09 -1.53
CA GLY A 58 -10.63 -18.17 -2.68
C GLY A 58 -10.27 -19.61 -3.05
N VAL A 59 -10.00 -20.47 -2.06
CA VAL A 59 -9.71 -21.90 -2.28
C VAL A 59 -10.94 -22.63 -2.81
N ALA A 60 -12.11 -22.42 -2.20
CA ALA A 60 -13.37 -22.99 -2.66
C ALA A 60 -13.70 -22.54 -4.09
N SER A 61 -13.47 -21.27 -4.39
CA SER A 61 -13.69 -20.72 -5.74
C SER A 61 -12.79 -21.37 -6.78
N LYS A 62 -11.52 -21.63 -6.43
CA LYS A 62 -10.59 -22.31 -7.33
C LYS A 62 -10.96 -23.78 -7.56
N ALA A 63 -11.54 -24.44 -6.56
CA ALA A 63 -12.03 -25.81 -6.68
C ALA A 63 -13.29 -25.91 -7.55
N LEU A 64 -14.21 -24.93 -7.43
CA LEU A 64 -15.47 -24.89 -8.18
C LEU A 64 -15.30 -24.34 -9.61
N LEU A 65 -14.40 -23.40 -9.81
CA LEU A 65 -14.14 -22.73 -11.09
C LEU A 65 -12.63 -22.75 -11.42
N PRO A 66 -12.08 -23.93 -11.81
CA PRO A 66 -10.64 -24.08 -12.02
C PRO A 66 -10.10 -23.21 -13.16
N ASP A 67 -10.90 -22.92 -14.18
CA ASP A 67 -10.49 -22.13 -15.36
C ASP A 67 -10.89 -20.65 -15.30
N ALA A 68 -11.61 -20.22 -14.25
CA ALA A 68 -12.00 -18.82 -14.12
C ALA A 68 -10.80 -17.94 -13.74
N VAL A 69 -10.79 -16.72 -14.29
CA VAL A 69 -9.89 -15.65 -13.85
C VAL A 69 -10.17 -15.39 -12.36
N ALA A 70 -9.12 -15.35 -11.54
CA ALA A 70 -9.26 -15.28 -10.07
C ALA A 70 -10.11 -14.09 -9.60
N ALA A 71 -10.07 -12.96 -10.32
CA ALA A 71 -10.86 -11.77 -10.02
C ALA A 71 -12.36 -11.94 -10.27
N GLU A 72 -12.74 -12.83 -11.19
CA GLU A 72 -14.13 -13.06 -11.60
C GLU A 72 -14.77 -14.26 -10.89
N ALA A 73 -13.96 -15.12 -10.28
CA ALA A 73 -14.41 -16.37 -9.70
C ALA A 73 -15.44 -16.15 -8.58
N LEU A 74 -15.19 -15.20 -7.67
CA LEU A 74 -16.10 -14.90 -6.56
C LEU A 74 -17.46 -14.34 -7.06
N PRO A 75 -17.51 -13.29 -7.93
CA PRO A 75 -18.77 -12.84 -8.52
C PRO A 75 -19.55 -13.94 -9.24
N ARG A 76 -18.88 -14.81 -10.01
CA ARG A 76 -19.54 -15.92 -10.72
C ARG A 76 -20.21 -16.92 -9.77
N ILE A 77 -19.57 -17.21 -8.63
CA ILE A 77 -20.15 -18.09 -7.61
C ILE A 77 -21.36 -17.42 -6.96
N LEU A 78 -21.27 -16.12 -6.64
CA LEU A 78 -22.38 -15.38 -6.04
C LEU A 78 -23.60 -15.29 -6.97
N MET A 79 -23.40 -15.27 -8.29
CA MET A 79 -24.48 -15.35 -9.27
C MET A 79 -25.18 -16.72 -9.32
N SER A 80 -24.60 -17.75 -8.73
CA SER A 80 -25.16 -19.12 -8.66
C SER A 80 -25.95 -19.39 -7.37
N ILE A 81 -25.98 -18.42 -6.44
CA ILE A 81 -26.66 -18.49 -5.13
C ILE A 81 -28.02 -17.78 -5.24
N PRO A 82 -29.03 -18.09 -4.40
CA PRO A 82 -30.32 -17.40 -4.40
C PRO A 82 -30.19 -15.86 -4.52
N PRO A 83 -31.01 -15.19 -5.38
CA PRO A 83 -30.81 -13.80 -5.76
C PRO A 83 -30.70 -12.81 -4.59
N VAL A 84 -31.45 -13.05 -3.50
CA VAL A 84 -31.42 -12.21 -2.29
C VAL A 84 -30.05 -12.30 -1.59
N LEU A 85 -29.53 -13.51 -1.40
CA LEU A 85 -28.23 -13.76 -0.77
C LEU A 85 -27.07 -13.28 -1.65
N GLY A 86 -27.14 -13.57 -2.95
CA GLY A 86 -26.17 -13.08 -3.94
C GLY A 86 -26.15 -11.54 -3.99
N GLY A 87 -27.32 -10.90 -4.02
CA GLY A 87 -27.46 -9.45 -4.04
C GLY A 87 -26.93 -8.75 -2.79
N ILE A 88 -27.22 -9.27 -1.59
CA ILE A 88 -26.68 -8.74 -0.33
C ILE A 88 -25.16 -8.85 -0.31
N THR A 89 -24.62 -10.00 -0.73
CA THR A 89 -23.17 -10.24 -0.71
C THR A 89 -22.42 -9.37 -1.72
N LEU A 90 -22.95 -9.23 -2.95
CA LEU A 90 -22.38 -8.35 -3.96
C LEU A 90 -22.45 -6.87 -3.54
N SER A 91 -23.52 -6.47 -2.87
CA SER A 91 -23.66 -5.12 -2.30
C SER A 91 -22.63 -4.87 -1.19
N GLY A 92 -22.38 -5.86 -0.33
CA GLY A 92 -21.33 -5.80 0.68
C GLY A 92 -19.93 -5.70 0.08
N LEU A 93 -19.63 -6.47 -0.96
CA LEU A 93 -18.37 -6.39 -1.71
C LEU A 93 -18.17 -5.00 -2.32
N TRP A 94 -19.22 -4.46 -2.96
CA TRP A 94 -19.19 -3.12 -3.53
C TRP A 94 -18.95 -2.04 -2.47
N ALA A 95 -19.61 -2.14 -1.31
CA ALA A 95 -19.41 -1.21 -0.20
C ALA A 95 -17.97 -1.25 0.33
N ALA A 96 -17.37 -2.44 0.43
CA ALA A 96 -15.97 -2.60 0.86
C ALA A 96 -14.99 -1.99 -0.16
N ASP A 97 -15.22 -2.20 -1.45
CA ASP A 97 -14.40 -1.64 -2.54
C ASP A 97 -14.50 -0.12 -2.60
N MET A 98 -15.71 0.43 -2.54
CA MET A 98 -15.94 1.89 -2.53
C MET A 98 -15.32 2.53 -1.28
N GLY A 99 -15.43 1.88 -0.12
CA GLY A 99 -14.80 2.35 1.12
C GLY A 99 -13.28 2.45 1.00
N THR A 100 -12.64 1.42 0.45
CA THR A 100 -11.18 1.38 0.29
C THR A 100 -10.69 2.33 -0.80
N GLY A 101 -11.29 2.26 -1.99
CA GLY A 101 -10.88 3.04 -3.15
C GLY A 101 -11.02 4.55 -2.94
N CYS A 102 -12.16 5.00 -2.40
CA CYS A 102 -12.38 6.42 -2.11
C CYS A 102 -11.38 6.94 -1.06
N SER A 103 -11.12 6.20 0.01
CA SER A 103 -10.13 6.59 1.03
C SER A 103 -8.72 6.70 0.45
N MET A 104 -8.32 5.81 -0.46
CA MET A 104 -7.00 5.88 -1.11
C MET A 104 -6.89 7.09 -2.04
N ILE A 105 -7.92 7.40 -2.83
CA ILE A 105 -7.94 8.56 -3.73
C ILE A 105 -7.92 9.87 -2.93
N ILE A 106 -8.67 9.95 -1.84
CA ILE A 106 -8.66 11.11 -0.94
C ILE A 106 -7.27 11.27 -0.30
N GLY A 107 -6.66 10.18 0.20
CA GLY A 107 -5.30 10.19 0.72
C GLY A 107 -4.32 10.77 -0.31
N LEU A 108 -4.32 10.21 -1.52
CA LEU A 108 -3.50 10.72 -2.62
C LEU A 108 -3.76 12.21 -2.88
N SER A 109 -5.02 12.64 -2.94
CA SER A 109 -5.37 14.04 -3.16
C SER A 109 -4.81 14.96 -2.08
N THR A 110 -4.90 14.56 -0.81
CA THR A 110 -4.42 15.38 0.32
C THR A 110 -2.91 15.43 0.38
N THR A 111 -2.22 14.33 0.05
CA THR A 111 -0.76 14.28 -0.08
C THR A 111 -0.30 15.20 -1.20
N VAL A 112 -0.88 15.09 -2.40
CA VAL A 112 -0.49 15.93 -3.54
C VAL A 112 -0.76 17.41 -3.28
N SER A 113 -1.91 17.76 -2.70
CA SER A 113 -2.22 19.16 -2.42
C SER A 113 -1.31 19.75 -1.35
N SER A 114 -1.14 19.05 -0.22
CA SER A 114 -0.37 19.55 0.94
C SER A 114 1.14 19.52 0.71
N ASP A 115 1.66 18.46 0.08
CA ASP A 115 3.10 18.26 -0.06
C ASP A 115 3.69 18.80 -1.36
N ILE A 116 2.90 18.95 -2.42
CA ILE A 116 3.38 19.45 -3.71
C ILE A 116 2.80 20.83 -3.98
N ILE A 117 1.48 20.94 -4.10
CA ILE A 117 0.83 22.16 -4.59
C ILE A 117 1.05 23.34 -3.64
N TYR A 118 0.74 23.20 -2.35
CA TYR A 118 0.84 24.33 -1.41
C TYR A 118 2.28 24.70 -1.02
N LYS A 119 3.25 23.81 -1.26
CA LYS A 119 4.68 24.13 -1.08
C LYS A 119 5.27 24.90 -2.27
N LEU A 120 4.63 24.89 -3.44
CA LEU A 120 5.06 25.66 -4.60
C LEU A 120 4.68 27.15 -4.46
N PRO A 121 5.53 28.10 -4.94
CA PRO A 121 5.26 29.54 -4.85
C PRO A 121 3.91 29.96 -5.45
N ALA A 122 3.49 29.34 -6.55
CA ALA A 122 2.20 29.58 -7.20
C ALA A 122 0.99 28.99 -6.45
N GLY A 123 1.23 28.00 -5.57
CA GLY A 123 0.17 27.30 -4.84
C GLY A 123 -0.27 27.96 -3.54
N LYS A 124 0.52 28.90 -2.98
CA LYS A 124 0.13 29.64 -1.77
C LYS A 124 -1.16 30.44 -1.96
N ASN A 125 -1.37 31.00 -3.15
CA ASN A 125 -2.59 31.75 -3.48
C ASN A 125 -3.84 30.86 -3.61
N LEU A 126 -3.65 29.55 -3.78
CA LEU A 126 -4.70 28.55 -3.93
C LEU A 126 -5.16 27.94 -2.58
N GLU A 127 -4.53 28.31 -1.46
CA GLU A 127 -4.97 27.86 -0.13
C GLU A 127 -6.40 28.31 0.20
N SER A 128 -6.82 29.48 -0.30
CA SER A 128 -8.20 29.98 -0.17
C SER A 128 -9.23 29.10 -0.87
N LYS A 129 -8.80 28.25 -1.83
CA LYS A 129 -9.65 27.36 -2.63
C LYS A 129 -9.30 25.88 -2.43
N LYS A 130 -8.86 25.49 -1.22
CA LYS A 130 -8.47 24.12 -0.86
C LYS A 130 -9.43 23.03 -1.34
N ALA A 131 -10.74 23.25 -1.16
CA ALA A 131 -11.76 22.29 -1.57
C ALA A 131 -11.82 22.06 -3.08
N VAL A 132 -11.63 23.11 -3.90
CA VAL A 132 -11.65 23.00 -5.37
C VAL A 132 -10.40 22.28 -5.86
N VAL A 133 -9.23 22.63 -5.30
CA VAL A 133 -7.95 21.98 -5.64
C VAL A 133 -8.02 20.48 -5.36
N ASN A 134 -8.49 20.07 -4.17
CA ASN A 134 -8.63 18.66 -3.84
C ASN A 134 -9.62 17.94 -4.78
N LYS A 135 -10.77 18.54 -5.10
CA LYS A 135 -11.73 17.94 -6.05
C LYS A 135 -11.13 17.71 -7.44
N VAL A 136 -10.32 18.65 -7.93
CA VAL A 136 -9.63 18.50 -9.22
C VAL A 136 -8.61 17.37 -9.18
N ILE A 137 -7.81 17.27 -8.10
CA ILE A 137 -6.83 16.19 -7.96
C ILE A 137 -7.53 14.84 -7.86
N VAL A 138 -8.62 14.73 -7.10
CA VAL A 138 -9.44 13.51 -7.01
C VAL A 138 -9.92 13.09 -8.41
N LEU A 139 -10.44 14.03 -9.20
CA LEU A 139 -10.94 13.73 -10.55
C LEU A 139 -9.82 13.26 -11.48
N LEU A 140 -8.70 13.98 -11.51
CA LEU A 140 -7.55 13.63 -12.36
C LEU A 140 -6.92 12.29 -11.95
N SER A 141 -6.71 12.08 -10.66
CA SER A 141 -6.14 10.82 -10.14
C SER A 141 -7.07 9.64 -10.38
N SER A 142 -8.39 9.82 -10.31
CA SER A 142 -9.36 8.77 -10.63
C SER A 142 -9.29 8.37 -12.11
N ILE A 143 -9.19 9.34 -13.02
CA ILE A 143 -9.03 9.07 -14.46
C ILE A 143 -7.74 8.29 -14.73
N VAL A 144 -6.61 8.74 -14.16
CA VAL A 144 -5.32 8.06 -14.33
C VAL A 144 -5.37 6.63 -13.76
N THR A 145 -5.94 6.48 -12.57
CA THR A 145 -6.08 5.16 -11.93
C THR A 145 -6.94 4.22 -12.78
N TYR A 146 -8.05 4.72 -13.33
CA TYR A 146 -8.91 3.96 -14.24
C TYR A 146 -8.16 3.51 -15.50
N LEU A 147 -7.40 4.40 -16.14
CA LEU A 147 -6.61 4.07 -17.34
C LEU A 147 -5.52 3.03 -17.07
N ILE A 148 -4.90 3.06 -15.87
CA ILE A 148 -3.92 2.05 -15.47
C ILE A 148 -4.60 0.72 -15.16
N ALA A 149 -5.73 0.75 -14.44
CA ALA A 149 -6.45 -0.44 -14.01
C ALA A 149 -6.92 -1.30 -15.20
N THR A 150 -7.35 -0.69 -16.30
CA THR A 150 -7.79 -1.42 -17.52
C THR A 150 -6.65 -2.13 -18.25
N GLN A 151 -5.39 -1.77 -17.98
CA GLN A 151 -4.20 -2.37 -18.61
C GLN A 151 -3.56 -3.48 -17.76
N MET A 152 -4.06 -3.72 -16.54
CA MET A 152 -3.48 -4.69 -15.62
C MET A 152 -4.09 -6.08 -15.78
N GLY A 153 -3.26 -7.09 -16.09
CA GLY A 153 -3.70 -8.49 -16.17
C GLY A 153 -3.94 -9.14 -14.80
N ALA A 154 -2.87 -9.40 -14.03
CA ALA A 154 -2.97 -10.07 -12.74
C ALA A 154 -2.93 -9.07 -11.57
N ILE A 155 -4.10 -8.83 -10.96
CA ILE A 155 -4.29 -7.89 -9.84
C ILE A 155 -3.28 -8.12 -8.71
N LEU A 156 -3.10 -9.38 -8.29
CA LEU A 156 -2.26 -9.70 -7.14
C LEU A 156 -0.78 -9.40 -7.38
N GLY A 157 -0.28 -9.68 -8.59
CA GLY A 157 1.12 -9.38 -8.96
C GLY A 157 1.37 -7.88 -9.13
N ALA A 158 0.40 -7.18 -9.73
CA ALA A 158 0.39 -5.73 -9.84
C ALA A 158 0.44 -5.05 -8.46
N MET A 159 -0.45 -5.46 -7.55
CA MET A 159 -0.50 -4.96 -6.18
C MET A 159 0.82 -5.24 -5.44
N GLN A 160 1.37 -6.44 -5.56
CA GLN A 160 2.62 -6.78 -4.88
C GLN A 160 3.78 -5.89 -5.34
N LYS A 161 3.90 -5.60 -6.64
CA LYS A 161 4.91 -4.67 -7.18
C LYS A 161 4.68 -3.25 -6.66
N ALA A 162 3.46 -2.75 -6.73
CA ALA A 162 3.11 -1.39 -6.31
C ALA A 162 3.34 -1.19 -4.80
N LEU A 163 2.83 -2.11 -3.97
CA LEU A 163 2.98 -2.06 -2.52
C LEU A 163 4.43 -2.26 -2.07
N SER A 164 5.23 -3.05 -2.80
CA SER A 164 6.63 -3.21 -2.44
C SER A 164 7.41 -1.89 -2.55
N LEU A 165 7.02 -0.97 -3.45
CA LEU A 165 7.68 0.34 -3.57
C LEU A 165 7.62 1.16 -2.27
N ALA A 166 6.55 0.99 -1.49
CA ALA A 166 6.38 1.65 -0.19
C ALA A 166 7.37 1.15 0.88
N ILE A 167 8.02 -0.01 0.69
CA ILE A 167 9.02 -0.52 1.64
C ILE A 167 10.14 0.49 1.86
N GLY A 168 10.58 1.19 0.81
CA GLY A 168 11.64 2.20 0.90
C GLY A 168 11.27 3.35 1.84
N THR A 169 10.02 3.81 1.83
CA THR A 169 9.56 4.87 2.74
C THR A 169 9.38 4.34 4.16
N SER A 170 8.97 3.09 4.33
CA SER A 170 8.82 2.45 5.63
C SER A 170 10.14 2.33 6.40
N PHE A 171 11.25 2.00 5.72
CA PHE A 171 12.58 2.00 6.35
C PHE A 171 12.95 3.38 6.91
N ILE A 172 12.58 4.44 6.21
CA ILE A 172 12.86 5.81 6.64
C ILE A 172 12.00 6.18 7.84
N VAL A 173 10.71 5.86 7.81
CA VAL A 173 9.79 6.13 8.93
C VAL A 173 10.22 5.36 10.18
N ILE A 174 10.48 4.06 10.06
CA ILE A 174 10.93 3.22 11.18
C ILE A 174 12.29 3.68 11.69
N GLY A 175 13.23 3.96 10.79
CA GLY A 175 14.56 4.47 11.14
C GLY A 175 14.48 5.81 11.87
N ALA A 176 13.64 6.74 11.41
CA ALA A 176 13.45 8.03 12.04
C ALA A 176 12.80 7.92 13.44
N LEU A 177 11.82 7.02 13.61
CA LEU A 177 11.10 6.83 14.87
C LEU A 177 11.90 6.05 15.92
N LEU A 178 12.55 4.94 15.53
CA LEU A 178 13.26 4.06 16.47
C LEU A 178 14.72 4.45 16.69
N ALA A 179 15.35 5.07 15.69
CA ALA A 179 16.78 5.38 15.69
C ALA A 179 17.07 6.73 15.01
N PRO A 180 16.50 7.86 15.51
CA PRO A 180 16.69 9.18 14.89
C PRO A 180 18.18 9.57 14.80
N LYS A 181 18.98 9.16 15.79
CA LYS A 181 20.44 9.34 15.82
C LYS A 181 21.19 8.62 14.68
N PHE A 182 20.57 7.65 14.03
CA PHE A 182 21.14 6.96 12.88
C PHE A 182 20.56 7.47 11.56
N THR A 183 19.43 8.17 11.57
CA THR A 183 18.78 8.62 10.34
C THR A 183 19.34 9.96 9.88
N SER A 184 19.59 10.11 8.58
CA SER A 184 20.00 11.38 7.95
C SER A 184 19.15 11.67 6.72
N LYS A 185 19.11 12.95 6.29
CA LYS A 185 18.38 13.36 5.08
C LYS A 185 18.91 12.65 3.82
N LYS A 186 20.23 12.45 3.74
CA LYS A 186 20.86 11.75 2.60
C LYS A 186 20.50 10.26 2.62
N ALA A 187 20.55 9.60 3.78
CA ALA A 187 20.12 8.20 3.92
C ALA A 187 18.67 8.02 3.45
N GLY A 188 17.78 8.93 3.81
CA GLY A 188 16.39 8.92 3.32
C GLY A 188 16.29 9.05 1.80
N PHE A 189 16.92 10.07 1.22
CA PHE A 189 16.88 10.30 -0.24
C PHE A 189 17.40 9.10 -1.04
N TRP A 190 18.56 8.57 -0.67
CA TRP A 190 19.17 7.46 -1.38
C TRP A 190 18.41 6.14 -1.20
N THR A 191 17.75 5.93 -0.06
CA THR A 191 16.91 4.73 0.17
C THR A 191 15.66 4.77 -0.72
N ILE A 192 15.04 5.93 -0.93
CA ILE A 192 13.92 6.10 -1.88
C ILE A 192 14.41 5.88 -3.31
N LEU A 193 15.55 6.47 -3.68
CA LEU A 193 16.09 6.28 -5.02
C LEU A 193 16.43 4.80 -5.28
N ALA A 194 16.98 4.11 -4.29
CA ALA A 194 17.27 2.68 -4.36
C ALA A 194 16.00 1.83 -4.50
N SER A 195 14.88 2.21 -3.86
CA SER A 195 13.61 1.48 -4.04
C SER A 195 13.06 1.64 -5.46
N ILE A 196 13.17 2.83 -6.06
CA ILE A 196 12.78 3.07 -7.46
C ILE A 196 13.69 2.29 -8.41
N ILE A 197 15.01 2.31 -8.20
CA ILE A 197 15.94 1.54 -9.03
C ILE A 197 15.68 0.03 -8.87
N ALA A 198 15.40 -0.44 -7.66
CA ALA A 198 15.09 -1.84 -7.39
C ALA A 198 13.84 -2.30 -8.14
N ILE A 199 12.77 -1.49 -8.22
CA ILE A 199 11.57 -1.91 -8.98
C ILE A 199 11.85 -1.96 -10.49
N VAL A 200 12.66 -1.04 -11.02
CA VAL A 200 13.05 -1.04 -12.43
C VAL A 200 13.90 -2.28 -12.73
N LEU A 201 14.92 -2.55 -11.91
CA LEU A 201 15.76 -3.74 -12.04
C LEU A 201 14.96 -5.04 -11.95
N TRP A 202 13.97 -5.10 -11.05
CA TRP A 202 13.09 -6.26 -10.93
C TRP A 202 12.30 -6.54 -12.22
N ASN A 203 11.84 -5.49 -12.91
CA ASN A 203 11.09 -5.66 -14.17
C ASN A 203 12.01 -5.92 -15.37
N SER A 204 13.24 -5.41 -15.35
CA SER A 204 14.20 -5.55 -16.46
C SER A 204 15.09 -6.79 -16.40
N VAL A 205 15.30 -7.38 -15.21
CA VAL A 205 16.23 -8.51 -15.01
C VAL A 205 15.50 -9.75 -14.47
N PRO A 206 15.12 -10.71 -15.34
CA PRO A 206 14.41 -11.93 -14.95
C PRO A 206 15.16 -12.79 -13.93
N SER A 207 16.50 -12.76 -13.95
CA SER A 207 17.35 -13.53 -13.02
C SER A 207 17.17 -13.14 -11.55
N LEU A 208 16.76 -11.89 -11.26
CA LEU A 208 16.47 -11.45 -9.89
C LEU A 208 15.23 -12.16 -9.32
N ALA A 209 14.26 -12.46 -10.17
CA ALA A 209 13.08 -13.22 -9.78
C ALA A 209 13.42 -14.67 -9.41
N GLY A 210 14.44 -15.26 -10.04
CA GLY A 210 14.93 -16.60 -9.71
C GLY A 210 15.64 -16.66 -8.35
N ILE A 211 16.43 -15.63 -8.01
CA ILE A 211 17.25 -15.60 -6.78
C ILE A 211 16.40 -15.23 -5.56
N PHE A 212 15.66 -14.12 -5.62
CA PHE A 212 14.94 -13.59 -4.46
C PHE A 212 13.53 -14.15 -4.34
N LYS A 213 12.99 -14.79 -5.39
CA LYS A 213 11.65 -15.40 -5.48
C LYS A 213 10.47 -14.45 -5.21
N SER A 214 10.72 -13.24 -4.72
CA SER A 214 9.74 -12.19 -4.47
C SER A 214 10.34 -10.78 -4.50
N VAL A 215 9.59 -9.84 -5.09
CA VAL A 215 9.89 -8.40 -5.14
C VAL A 215 10.10 -7.82 -3.74
N GLY A 216 9.24 -8.22 -2.79
CA GLY A 216 9.25 -7.63 -1.45
C GLY A 216 10.54 -7.94 -0.70
N ILE A 217 11.03 -9.18 -0.78
CA ILE A 217 12.29 -9.60 -0.14
C ILE A 217 13.46 -8.86 -0.78
N PHE A 218 13.50 -8.79 -2.12
CA PHE A 218 14.51 -8.04 -2.84
C PHE A 218 14.55 -6.57 -2.41
N MET A 219 13.39 -5.92 -2.32
CA MET A 219 13.29 -4.52 -1.90
C MET A 219 13.71 -4.29 -0.46
N VAL A 220 13.39 -5.20 0.46
CA VAL A 220 13.82 -5.11 1.86
C VAL A 220 15.34 -5.18 1.97
N VAL A 221 15.96 -6.10 1.22
CA VAL A 221 17.41 -6.26 1.20
C VAL A 221 18.08 -5.02 0.63
N VAL A 222 17.63 -4.53 -0.54
CA VAL A 222 18.22 -3.36 -1.20
C VAL A 222 18.04 -2.10 -0.35
N CYS A 223 16.83 -1.82 0.12
CA CYS A 223 16.56 -0.63 0.94
C CYS A 223 17.28 -0.70 2.29
N GLY A 224 17.32 -1.88 2.93
CA GLY A 224 18.02 -2.07 4.20
C GLY A 224 19.53 -1.86 4.09
N ILE A 225 20.17 -2.42 3.06
CA ILE A 225 21.62 -2.25 2.83
C ILE A 225 21.92 -0.77 2.57
N VAL A 226 21.19 -0.12 1.65
CA VAL A 226 21.43 1.29 1.30
C VAL A 226 21.21 2.20 2.50
N PHE A 227 20.14 1.96 3.28
CA PHE A 227 19.86 2.74 4.48
C PHE A 227 20.97 2.59 5.52
N ILE A 228 21.41 1.37 5.82
CA ILE A 228 22.47 1.10 6.82
C ILE A 228 23.82 1.68 6.37
N VAL A 229 24.20 1.46 5.11
CA VAL A 229 25.50 1.93 4.58
C VAL A 229 25.57 3.44 4.60
N ILE A 230 24.55 4.13 4.10
CA ILE A 230 24.54 5.59 4.02
C ILE A 230 24.35 6.20 5.40
N SER A 231 23.56 5.55 6.26
CA SER A 231 23.50 5.89 7.68
C SER A 231 24.88 5.77 8.34
N ALA A 232 25.64 4.71 8.13
CA ALA A 232 26.96 4.57 8.75
C ALA A 232 27.96 5.65 8.29
N ILE A 233 27.86 6.07 7.02
CA ILE A 233 28.78 7.04 6.40
C ILE A 233 28.40 8.49 6.75
N ASP A 234 27.11 8.81 6.82
CA ASP A 234 26.65 10.18 6.97
C ASP A 234 26.63 10.63 8.43
N LYS A 235 27.41 11.67 8.73
CA LYS A 235 27.58 12.27 10.06
C LYS A 235 26.49 13.29 10.40
N ASP A 236 25.75 13.79 9.40
CA ASP A 236 24.67 14.76 9.58
C ASP A 236 23.37 14.07 10.03
N LYS A 237 23.35 13.63 11.29
CA LYS A 237 22.21 12.93 11.90
C LYS A 237 21.07 13.88 12.21
N ILE A 238 19.84 13.37 12.11
CA ILE A 238 18.64 14.09 12.55
C ILE A 238 18.76 14.28 14.07
N LYS A 239 18.75 15.54 14.51
CA LYS A 239 18.64 15.88 15.93
C LYS A 239 17.20 15.63 16.36
N ALA A 240 17.03 14.72 17.31
CA ALA A 240 15.75 14.48 17.98
C ALA A 240 15.34 15.69 18.81
#